data_AF-A0A853FLD6-F1
#
_entry.id   AF-A0A853FLD6-F1
#
_cell.length_a   1.000
_cell.length_b   1.000
_cell.length_c   1.000
_cell.angle_alpha   90.00
_cell.angle_beta   90.00
_cell.angle_gamma   90.00
#
_symmetry.space_group_name_H-M   'P 1'
#
loop_
_entity.id
_entity.type
_entity.pdbx_description
1 polymer ?
#
loop_
_entity_poly.entity_id
_entity_poly.type
_entity_poly.pdbx_seq_one_letter_code
_entity_poly.pdbx_strand_id
1 'polypeptide(L)'
;MKHYIIERQIPGIGAFSKEQLREAAVISNAALDKLSGRARWLQSFVCSDRTFCSYLAESTDAIRDHARLSGFPATQIFEVAAVIGPETASG
;
A
#
# COMPACT_ATOMS: atom_id res chain seq x y z
N MET A 1 -0.17 7.73 -13.90
CA MET A 1 -0.43 7.42 -12.47
C MET A 1 0.61 8.12 -11.62
N LYS A 2 0.22 8.55 -10.43
CA LYS A 2 1.11 9.13 -9.42
C LYS A 2 1.52 8.06 -8.40
N HIS A 3 2.66 8.26 -7.77
CA HIS A 3 3.16 7.36 -6.73
C HIS A 3 2.64 7.80 -5.36
N TYR A 4 2.13 6.86 -4.59
CA TYR A 4 1.69 7.06 -3.21
C TYR A 4 2.39 6.09 -2.26
N ILE A 5 2.73 6.58 -1.07
CA ILE A 5 3.02 5.75 0.09
C ILE A 5 1.86 5.87 1.06
N ILE A 6 1.40 4.73 1.57
CA ILE A 6 0.34 4.69 2.57
C ILE A 6 0.80 3.99 3.84
N GLU A 7 0.32 4.46 4.98
CA GLU A 7 0.47 3.76 6.25
C GLU A 7 -0.86 3.08 6.61
N ARG A 8 -0.76 1.83 7.06
CA ARG A 8 -1.88 1.07 7.61
C ARG A 8 -1.51 0.59 9.00
N GLN A 9 -2.29 0.96 10.01
CA GLN A 9 -2.15 0.39 11.34
C GLN A 9 -2.91 -0.94 11.39
N ILE A 10 -2.17 -2.03 11.58
CA ILE A 10 -2.71 -3.38 11.70
C ILE A 10 -2.00 -4.02 12.90
N PRO A 11 -2.58 -3.93 14.10
CA PRO A 11 -1.94 -4.39 15.32
C PRO A 11 -1.44 -5.84 15.20
N GLY A 12 -0.17 -6.06 15.54
CA GLY A 12 0.44 -7.40 15.53
C GLY A 12 0.81 -7.95 14.15
N ILE A 13 0.65 -7.20 13.06
CA ILE A 13 0.97 -7.69 11.70
C ILE A 13 2.43 -8.12 11.54
N GLY A 14 3.36 -7.54 12.30
CA GLY A 14 4.77 -7.95 12.30
C GLY A 14 5.02 -9.36 12.82
N ALA A 15 4.05 -9.96 13.54
CA ALA A 15 4.11 -11.33 14.02
C ALA A 15 3.29 -12.31 13.14
N PHE A 16 2.70 -11.84 12.05
CA PHE A 16 1.89 -12.70 11.17
C PHE A 16 2.77 -13.77 10.52
N SER A 17 2.21 -14.97 10.40
CA SER A 17 2.81 -16.06 9.64
C SER A 17 2.82 -15.74 8.13
N LYS A 18 3.59 -16.51 7.36
CA LYS A 18 3.61 -16.38 5.90
C LYS A 18 2.22 -16.59 5.29
N GLU A 19 1.44 -17.50 5.84
CA GLU A 19 0.08 -17.83 5.39
C GLU A 19 -0.87 -16.67 5.66
N GLN A 20 -0.79 -16.05 6.84
CA GLN A 20 -1.59 -14.87 7.19
C GLN A 20 -1.25 -13.67 6.28
N LEU A 21 0.04 -13.44 6.00
CA LEU A 21 0.48 -12.41 5.06
C LEU A 21 0.00 -12.70 3.63
N ARG A 22 0.01 -13.97 3.21
CA ARG A 22 -0.53 -14.40 1.91
C ARG A 22 -2.03 -14.12 1.81
N GLU A 23 -2.80 -14.43 2.84
CA GLU A 23 -4.23 -14.16 2.89
C GLU A 23 -4.54 -12.66 2.82
N ALA A 24 -3.80 -11.83 3.55
CA ALA A 24 -3.90 -10.38 3.46
C ALA A 24 -3.62 -9.87 2.03
N ALA A 25 -2.60 -10.42 1.36
CA ALA A 25 -2.29 -10.08 -0.03
C ALA A 25 -3.40 -10.50 -1.00
N VAL A 26 -4.01 -11.68 -0.82
CA VAL A 26 -5.16 -12.13 -1.63
C VAL A 26 -6.35 -11.16 -1.49
N ILE A 27 -6.67 -10.75 -0.27
CA ILE A 27 -7.74 -9.76 -0.01
C ILE A 27 -7.44 -8.43 -0.68
N SER A 28 -6.20 -7.94 -0.58
CA SER A 28 -5.77 -6.69 -1.23
C SER A 28 -5.90 -6.77 -2.75
N ASN A 29 -5.47 -7.88 -3.37
CA ASN A 29 -5.56 -8.05 -4.82
C ASN A 29 -7.02 -8.10 -5.30
N ALA A 30 -7.89 -8.82 -4.59
CA ALA A 30 -9.33 -8.84 -4.91
C ALA A 30 -9.99 -7.45 -4.80
N ALA A 31 -9.49 -6.56 -3.93
CA ALA A 31 -9.93 -5.18 -3.86
C ALA A 31 -9.43 -4.33 -5.04
N LEU A 32 -8.20 -4.56 -5.51
CA LEU A 32 -7.63 -3.88 -6.68
C LEU A 32 -8.35 -4.25 -7.97
N ASP A 33 -8.75 -5.51 -8.15
CA ASP A 33 -9.48 -5.98 -9.33
C ASP A 33 -10.80 -5.20 -9.54
N LYS A 34 -11.44 -4.80 -8.44
CA LYS A 34 -12.68 -3.99 -8.43
C LYS A 34 -12.46 -2.52 -8.79
N LEU A 35 -11.22 -2.06 -8.84
CA LEU A 35 -10.89 -0.66 -9.17
C LEU A 35 -10.59 -0.43 -10.64
N SER A 36 -10.66 -1.47 -11.47
CA SER A 36 -10.49 -1.36 -12.93
C SER A 36 -9.22 -0.62 -13.33
N GLY A 37 -8.12 -0.85 -12.60
CA GLY A 37 -6.82 -0.26 -12.88
C GLY A 37 -6.60 1.15 -12.34
N ARG A 38 -7.53 1.78 -11.61
CA ARG A 38 -7.31 3.12 -11.01
C ARG A 38 -6.20 3.16 -9.95
N ALA A 39 -5.84 2.01 -9.39
CA ALA A 39 -4.73 1.83 -8.48
C ALA A 39 -4.00 0.52 -8.77
N ARG A 40 -2.69 0.50 -8.48
CA ARG A 40 -1.80 -0.65 -8.59
C ARG A 40 -0.93 -0.69 -7.34
N TRP A 41 -0.99 -1.81 -6.63
CA TRP A 41 -0.08 -2.08 -5.52
C TRP A 41 1.27 -2.54 -6.06
N LEU A 42 2.35 -1.95 -5.54
CA LEU A 42 3.73 -2.31 -5.91
C LEU A 42 4.33 -3.27 -4.89
N GLN A 43 4.32 -2.88 -3.62
CA GLN A 43 4.86 -3.68 -2.51
C GLN A 43 4.41 -3.13 -1.16
N SER A 44 4.56 -3.93 -0.11
CA SER A 44 4.33 -3.53 1.27
C SER A 44 5.53 -3.91 2.14
N PHE A 45 5.87 -3.01 3.04
CA PHE A 45 6.84 -3.23 4.11
C PHE A 45 6.06 -3.47 5.39
N VAL A 46 6.22 -4.65 5.97
CA VAL A 46 5.58 -5.02 7.24
C VAL A 46 6.50 -4.62 8.37
N CYS A 47 5.98 -3.82 9.29
CA CYS A 47 6.61 -3.44 10.54
C CYS A 47 5.75 -3.94 11.71
N SER A 48 6.27 -3.86 12.94
CA SER A 48 5.67 -4.45 14.15
C SER A 48 4.13 -4.36 14.22
N ASP A 49 3.56 -3.16 14.14
CA ASP A 49 2.12 -2.88 14.31
C ASP A 49 1.49 -2.20 13.07
N ARG A 50 2.24 -2.10 11.97
CA ARG A 50 1.82 -1.33 10.81
C ARG A 50 2.47 -1.82 9.53
N THR A 51 1.90 -1.41 8.40
CA THR A 51 2.52 -1.62 7.09
C THR A 51 2.65 -0.30 6.36
N PHE A 52 3.75 -0.15 5.62
CA PHE A 52 3.93 0.91 4.65
C PHE A 52 3.82 0.34 3.26
N CYS A 53 2.90 0.84 2.46
CA CYS A 53 2.61 0.25 1.16
C CYS A 53 2.81 1.27 0.05
N SER A 54 3.45 0.82 -1.03
CA SER A 54 3.75 1.60 -2.22
C SER A 54 2.71 1.32 -3.31
N TYR A 55 2.14 2.37 -3.89
CA TYR A 55 1.10 2.29 -4.93
C TYR A 55 1.37 3.26 -6.08
N LEU A 56 0.94 2.86 -7.28
CA LEU A 56 0.65 3.79 -8.37
C LEU A 56 -0.86 3.97 -8.45
N ALA A 57 -1.36 5.21 -8.44
CA ALA A 57 -2.79 5.46 -8.56
C ALA A 57 -3.11 6.75 -9.31
N GLU A 58 -4.35 6.89 -9.78
CA GLU A 58 -4.82 8.10 -10.44
C GLU A 58 -4.99 9.27 -9.46
N SER A 59 -5.42 8.98 -8.23
CA SER A 59 -5.69 9.96 -7.18
C SER A 59 -5.61 9.35 -5.79
N THR A 60 -5.60 10.20 -4.76
CA THR A 60 -5.76 9.77 -3.36
C THR A 60 -7.09 9.02 -3.15
N ASP A 61 -8.14 9.36 -3.90
CA ASP A 61 -9.45 8.71 -3.75
C ASP A 61 -9.46 7.27 -4.26
N ALA A 62 -8.69 6.95 -5.31
CA ALA A 62 -8.51 5.57 -5.75
C ALA A 62 -7.85 4.70 -4.66
N ILE A 63 -6.92 5.28 -3.89
CA ILE A 63 -6.30 4.62 -2.73
C ILE A 63 -7.31 4.44 -1.59
N ARG A 64 -8.14 5.44 -1.31
CA ARG A 64 -9.22 5.35 -0.30
C ARG A 64 -10.25 4.29 -0.67
N ASP A 65 -10.64 4.23 -1.93
CA ASP A 65 -11.53 3.18 -2.44
C ASP A 65 -10.91 1.79 -2.26
N HIS A 66 -9.62 1.62 -2.57
CA HIS A 66 -8.91 0.37 -2.33
C HIS A 66 -8.94 -0.03 -0.84
N ALA A 67 -8.63 0.91 0.05
CA ALA A 67 -8.65 0.68 1.50
C ALA A 67 -10.04 0.27 1.99
N ARG A 68 -11.09 0.95 1.53
CA ARG A 68 -12.49 0.60 1.85
C ARG A 68 -12.87 -0.79 1.36
N LEU A 69 -12.49 -1.15 0.13
CA LEU A 69 -12.84 -2.44 -0.50
C LEU A 69 -12.09 -3.63 0.10
N SER A 70 -10.84 -3.42 0.52
CA SER A 70 -10.00 -4.45 1.15
C SER A 70 -10.31 -4.67 2.63
N GLY A 71 -11.01 -3.74 3.28
CA GLY A 71 -11.21 -3.76 4.73
C GLY A 71 -9.95 -3.41 5.53
N PHE A 72 -8.85 -3.07 4.85
CA PHE A 72 -7.65 -2.53 5.48
C PHE A 72 -7.72 -1.01 5.42
N PRO A 73 -7.86 -0.28 6.54
CA PRO A 73 -7.85 1.18 6.51
C PRO A 73 -6.47 1.70 6.10
N ALA A 74 -6.44 2.71 5.25
CA ALA A 74 -5.25 3.52 5.00
C ALA A 74 -5.28 4.70 5.98
N THR A 75 -4.57 4.57 7.10
CA THR A 75 -4.55 5.57 8.17
C THR A 75 -3.93 6.89 7.72
N GLN A 76 -2.90 6.82 6.87
CA GLN A 76 -2.27 7.98 6.24
C GLN A 76 -1.99 7.69 4.77
N ILE A 77 -2.14 8.70 3.92
CA ILE A 77 -1.88 8.61 2.48
C ILE A 77 -1.02 9.81 2.07
N PHE A 78 0.13 9.53 1.45
CA PHE A 78 1.08 10.53 1.01
C PHE A 78 1.32 10.39 -0.49
N GLU A 79 1.06 11.45 -1.26
CA GLU A 79 1.56 11.54 -2.64
C GLU A 79 3.08 11.75 -2.60
N VAL A 80 3.83 10.93 -3.32
CA VAL A 80 5.29 11.00 -3.35
C VAL A 80 5.70 12.13 -4.28
N ALA A 81 6.33 13.17 -3.73
CA ALA A 81 6.84 14.30 -4.50
C ALA A 81 8.17 13.97 -5.22
N ALA A 82 9.03 13.18 -4.58
CA ALA A 82 10.30 12.72 -5.12
C ALA A 82 10.75 11.44 -4.40
N VAL A 83 11.54 10.61 -5.09
CA VAL A 83 12.25 9.47 -4.50
C VAL A 83 13.74 9.79 -4.56
N ILE A 84 14.42 9.65 -3.42
CA ILE A 84 15.87 9.83 -3.33
C ILE A 84 16.52 8.53 -2.86
N GLY A 85 17.70 8.24 -3.40
CA GLY A 85 18.52 7.09 -3.04
C GLY A 85 20.01 7.41 -3.25
N PRO A 86 20.92 6.45 -2.95
CA PRO A 86 22.34 6.62 -3.20
C PRO A 86 22.67 7.07 -4.63
N GLU A 87 21.90 6.62 -5.61
CA GLU A 87 22.00 7.00 -7.02
C GLU A 87 21.69 8.48 -7.28
N THR A 88 20.80 9.09 -6.49
CA THR A 88 20.48 10.52 -6.59
C THR A 88 21.69 11.40 -6.23
N ALA A 89 22.65 10.88 -5.47
CA ALA A 89 23.87 11.61 -5.12
C ALA A 89 24.84 11.78 -6.30
N SER A 90 24.71 10.95 -7.35
CA SER A 90 25.69 10.89 -8.45
C SER A 90 25.26 11.62 -9.72
N GLY A 91 24.00 12.02 -9.86
CA GLY A 91 23.49 12.78 -11.02
C GLY A 91 23.32 11.96 -12.29
#